data_AF-A0A3A9EK70-F1
#
_entry.id   AF-A0A3A9EK70-F1
#
_cell.length_a   1.000
_cell.length_b   1.000
_cell.length_c   1.000
_cell.angle_alpha   90.00
_cell.angle_beta   90.00
_cell.angle_gamma   90.00
#
_symmetry.space_group_name_H-M   'P 1'
#
loop_
_entity.id
_entity.type
_entity.pdbx_description
1 polymer ?
#
loop_
_entity_poly.entity_id
_entity_poly.type
_entity_poly.pdbx_seq_one_letter_code
_entity_poly.pdbx_strand_id
1 'polypeptide(L)'
;MIRHRRYTLRGGYVNQNTSNLFRGAGNEGDYWSSTPKSDGSNAYYFYFNDTSNIKPSDNANRNNGFSVRCLCCARSPKLCNIRKSQPTKGWG
;
A
#
# COMPACT_ATOMS: atom_id res chain seq x y z
N MET A 1 21.24 -18.50 -5.86
CA MET A 1 20.34 -17.47 -6.42
C MET A 1 19.10 -17.36 -5.54
N ILE A 2 18.96 -16.30 -4.74
CA ILE A 2 17.77 -16.11 -3.89
C ILE A 2 16.69 -15.39 -4.74
N ARG A 3 15.65 -16.11 -5.15
CA ARG A 3 14.41 -15.49 -5.67
C ARG A 3 13.52 -15.17 -4.47
N HIS A 4 13.46 -13.90 -4.07
CA HIS A 4 12.46 -13.46 -3.10
C HIS A 4 11.08 -13.46 -3.79
N ARG A 5 10.26 -14.47 -3.49
CA ARG A 5 8.83 -14.43 -3.80
C ARG A 5 8.18 -13.40 -2.87
N ARG A 6 7.91 -12.21 -3.41
CA ARG A 6 7.01 -11.25 -2.77
C ARG A 6 5.60 -11.73 -3.05
N TYR A 7 4.99 -12.40 -2.09
CA TYR A 7 3.59 -12.81 -2.19
C TYR A 7 2.72 -11.56 -2.01
N THR A 8 2.14 -11.09 -3.09
CA THR A 8 1.05 -10.11 -3.07
C THR A 8 -0.26 -10.88 -3.05
N LEU A 9 -1.00 -10.79 -1.95
CA LEU A 9 -2.32 -11.42 -1.82
C LEU A 9 -3.39 -10.46 -2.35
N ARG A 10 -4.43 -10.99 -2.99
CA ARG A 10 -5.60 -10.20 -3.36
C ARG A 10 -6.51 -10.11 -2.16
N GLY A 11 -6.43 -8.98 -1.45
CA GLY A 11 -7.32 -8.67 -0.33
C GLY A 11 -8.55 -7.87 -0.76
N GLY A 12 -8.48 -7.17 -1.89
CA GLY A 12 -9.43 -6.14 -2.32
C GLY A 12 -9.62 -5.06 -1.27
N TYR A 13 -10.82 -4.45 -1.26
CA TYR A 13 -11.13 -3.38 -0.31
C TYR A 13 -12.59 -3.28 0.06
N VAL A 14 -12.82 -2.61 1.19
CA VAL A 14 -14.15 -2.29 1.68
C VAL A 14 -14.51 -0.88 1.23
N ASN A 15 -15.42 -0.77 0.25
CA ASN A 15 -16.13 0.45 -0.11
C ASN A 15 -17.60 0.23 0.18
N GLN A 16 -18.08 0.75 1.29
CA GLN A 16 -19.45 0.55 1.71
C GLN A 16 -20.37 1.48 0.92
N ASN A 17 -21.15 0.92 0.01
CA ASN A 17 -22.40 1.53 -0.42
C ASN A 17 -23.57 0.58 -0.10
N THR A 18 -24.81 1.07 -0.18
CA THR A 18 -26.02 0.30 0.14
C THR A 18 -26.22 -0.96 -0.73
N SER A 19 -25.51 -1.07 -1.86
CA SER A 19 -25.68 -2.18 -2.82
C SER A 19 -24.47 -3.11 -2.90
N ASN A 20 -23.33 -2.76 -2.31
CA ASN A 20 -22.07 -3.46 -2.48
C ASN A 20 -21.17 -3.13 -1.29
N LEU A 21 -21.12 -4.04 -0.32
CA LEU A 21 -20.29 -3.89 0.87
C LEU A 21 -18.83 -4.32 0.63
N PHE A 22 -18.56 -5.09 -0.43
CA PHE A 22 -17.28 -5.75 -0.69
C PHE A 22 -16.81 -5.61 -2.15
N ARG A 23 -16.99 -4.43 -2.76
CA ARG A 23 -16.63 -4.22 -4.17
C ARG A 23 -15.13 -4.46 -4.39
N GLY A 24 -14.77 -5.51 -5.14
CA GLY A 24 -13.38 -5.85 -5.46
C GLY A 24 -12.69 -6.82 -4.47
N ALA A 25 -13.37 -7.23 -3.39
CA ALA A 25 -12.83 -8.17 -2.41
C ALA A 25 -12.41 -9.51 -3.06
N GLY A 26 -11.18 -9.95 -2.79
CA GLY A 26 -10.60 -11.18 -3.33
C GLY A 26 -10.25 -11.17 -4.83
N ASN A 27 -10.78 -10.23 -5.61
CA ASN A 27 -10.50 -10.11 -7.04
C ASN A 27 -9.34 -9.15 -7.35
N GLU A 28 -9.16 -8.13 -6.52
CA GLU A 28 -8.17 -7.07 -6.69
C GLU A 28 -7.19 -7.03 -5.51
N GLY A 29 -6.04 -6.40 -5.71
CA GLY A 29 -5.04 -6.16 -4.68
C GLY A 29 -4.81 -4.68 -4.47
N ASP A 30 -5.56 -4.09 -3.53
CA ASP A 30 -5.49 -2.68 -3.19
C ASP A 30 -4.72 -2.46 -1.88
N TYR A 31 -3.62 -1.71 -1.98
CA TYR A 31 -2.79 -1.39 -0.83
C TYR A 31 -2.52 0.10 -0.73
N TRP A 32 -2.84 0.72 0.41
CA TRP A 32 -2.45 2.10 0.67
C TRP A 32 -0.92 2.28 0.56
N SER A 33 -0.51 3.38 -0.07
CA SER A 33 0.86 3.88 -0.04
C SER A 33 1.04 4.85 1.13
N SER A 34 2.29 5.05 1.57
CA SER A 34 2.63 6.10 2.54
C SER A 34 2.61 7.51 1.94
N THR A 35 2.35 7.65 0.64
CA THR A 35 2.34 8.95 -0.05
C THR A 35 0.94 9.56 -0.02
N PRO A 36 0.72 10.66 0.74
CA PRO A 36 -0.53 11.40 0.67
C PRO A 36 -0.64 12.16 -0.66
N LYS A 37 -1.87 12.39 -1.14
CA LYS A 37 -2.14 13.37 -2.19
C LYS A 37 -2.41 14.74 -1.55
N SER A 38 -2.00 15.82 -2.21
CA SER A 38 -2.02 17.19 -1.67
C SER A 38 -3.43 17.76 -1.47
N ASP A 39 -4.45 17.17 -2.09
CA ASP A 39 -5.85 17.59 -2.02
C ASP A 39 -6.55 17.30 -0.68
N GLY A 40 -5.88 16.62 0.25
CA GLY A 40 -6.41 16.25 1.57
C GLY A 40 -7.51 15.20 1.57
N SER A 41 -8.12 14.92 0.42
CA SER A 41 -9.26 14.00 0.26
C SER A 41 -8.86 12.64 -0.27
N ASN A 42 -7.77 12.58 -1.05
CA ASN A 42 -7.29 11.36 -1.69
C ASN A 42 -5.92 10.95 -1.14
N ALA A 43 -5.58 9.68 -1.33
CA ALA A 43 -4.25 9.14 -1.09
C ALA A 43 -3.84 8.21 -2.23
N TYR A 44 -2.54 7.99 -2.38
CA TYR A 44 -2.03 7.06 -3.38
C TYR A 44 -2.13 5.62 -2.88
N TYR A 45 -2.43 4.71 -3.79
CA TYR A 45 -2.49 3.27 -3.52
C TYR A 45 -1.85 2.47 -4.67
N PHE A 46 -1.39 1.27 -4.32
CA PHE A 46 -0.91 0.27 -5.23
C PHE A 46 -2.06 -0.67 -5.59
N TYR A 47 -2.28 -0.87 -6.89
CA TYR A 47 -3.33 -1.73 -7.44
C TYR A 47 -2.74 -2.82 -8.34
N PHE A 48 -3.32 -4.01 -8.27
CA PHE A 48 -3.17 -5.05 -9.29
C PHE A 48 -4.39 -5.97 -9.31
N ASN A 49 -4.83 -6.41 -10.49
CA ASN A 49 -5.82 -7.50 -10.64
C ASN A 49 -5.27 -8.69 -11.43
N ASP A 50 -4.20 -8.50 -12.21
CA ASP A 50 -3.55 -9.52 -13.03
C ASP A 50 -2.09 -9.09 -13.35
N THR A 51 -1.40 -9.85 -14.20
CA THR A 51 0.01 -9.56 -14.56
C THR A 51 0.19 -8.38 -15.50
N SER A 52 -0.88 -7.92 -16.16
CA SER A 52 -0.86 -6.85 -17.16
C SER A 52 -1.46 -5.53 -16.66
N ASN A 53 -2.35 -5.57 -15.68
CA ASN A 53 -3.00 -4.40 -15.12
C ASN A 53 -2.52 -4.21 -13.67
N ILE A 54 -1.40 -3.49 -13.60
CA ILE A 54 -0.66 -3.15 -12.38
C ILE A 54 -0.50 -1.64 -12.37
N LYS A 55 -0.99 -0.97 -11.32
CA LYS A 55 -0.83 0.47 -11.14
C LYS A 55 -0.04 0.76 -9.87
N PRO A 56 1.25 1.14 -10.00
CA PRO A 56 2.12 1.44 -8.87
C PRO A 56 1.65 2.61 -7.99
N SER A 57 0.89 3.54 -8.56
CA SER A 57 0.53 4.82 -7.93
C SER A 57 -0.78 5.36 -8.52
N ASP A 58 -1.90 4.70 -8.22
CA ASP A 58 -3.24 5.23 -8.50
C ASP A 58 -3.76 5.99 -7.26
N ASN A 59 -4.89 6.69 -7.36
CA ASN A 59 -5.42 7.53 -6.28
C ASN A 59 -6.90 7.26 -5.98
N ALA A 60 -7.26 7.23 -4.70
CA ALA A 60 -8.65 7.06 -4.26
C ALA A 60 -8.92 7.88 -3.01
N ASN A 61 -10.21 8.03 -2.68
CA ASN A 61 -10.67 8.69 -1.46
C ASN A 61 -10.11 7.96 -0.21
N ARG A 62 -9.58 8.73 0.74
CA ARG A 62 -8.95 8.22 1.97
C ARG A 62 -9.89 7.41 2.87
N ASN A 63 -11.20 7.58 2.73
CA ASN A 63 -12.21 6.83 3.46
C ASN A 63 -12.38 5.39 2.96
N ASN A 64 -11.73 5.00 1.86
CA ASN A 64 -11.72 3.61 1.41
C ASN A 64 -10.93 2.72 2.40
N GLY A 65 -11.48 1.55 2.70
CA GLY A 65 -10.83 0.55 3.54
C GLY A 65 -9.80 -0.30 2.80
N PHE A 66 -8.74 0.31 2.23
CA PHE A 66 -7.61 -0.46 1.68
C PHE A 66 -6.68 -0.97 2.78
N SER A 67 -6.04 -2.12 2.53
CA SER A 67 -5.05 -2.68 3.45
C SER A 67 -3.71 -1.92 3.37
N VAL A 68 -2.93 -1.91 4.45
CA VAL A 68 -1.51 -1.51 4.41
C VAL A 68 -0.64 -2.77 4.36
N ARG A 69 0.54 -2.70 3.73
CA ARG A 69 1.51 -3.80 3.75
C ARG A 69 2.90 -3.32 4.14
N CYS A 70 3.55 -4.06 5.03
CA CYS A 70 4.94 -3.80 5.37
C CYS A 70 5.84 -4.29 4.21
N LEU A 71 6.58 -3.36 3.61
CA LEU A 71 7.64 -3.69 2.67
C LEU A 71 8.89 -4.04 3.46
N CYS A 72 9.02 -5.30 3.87
CA CYS A 72 10.26 -5.76 4.47
C CYS A 72 11.39 -5.70 3.42
N CYS A 73 12.45 -4.95 3.72
CA CYS A 73 13.64 -4.85 2.88
C CYS A 73 14.44 -6.16 2.95
N ALA A 74 14.02 -7.16 2.16
CA ALA A 74 14.67 -8.47 2.15
C ALA A 74 16.09 -8.47 1.55
N ARG A 75 16.61 -7.33 1.07
CA ARG A 75 17.91 -7.26 0.38
C ARG A 75 19.08 -6.64 1.15
N SER A 76 18.87 -6.19 2.40
CA SER A 76 19.98 -5.85 3.31
C SER A 76 19.44 -5.57 4.72
N PRO A 77 19.72 -6.42 5.72
CA PRO A 77 19.45 -6.11 7.13
C PRO A 77 20.01 -4.74 7.55
N LYS A 78 21.11 -4.30 6.92
CA LYS A 78 21.75 -3.00 7.16
C LYS A 78 20.86 -1.79 6.84
N LEU A 79 19.99 -1.85 5.81
CA LEU A 79 19.11 -0.73 5.44
C LEU A 79 17.85 -0.62 6.32
N CYS A 80 17.41 -1.71 6.95
CA CYS A 80 16.31 -1.68 7.91
C CYS A 80 16.69 -0.87 9.17
N ASN A 81 17.96 -0.92 9.59
CA ASN A 81 18.48 -0.14 10.72
C ASN A 81 18.78 1.33 10.37
N ILE A 82 18.97 1.68 9.09
CA ILE A 82 19.21 3.07 8.68
C ILE A 82 17.93 3.91 8.78
N ARG A 83 16.75 3.34 8.51
CA ARG A 83 15.48 4.06 8.73
C ARG A 83 15.11 4.28 10.21
N LYS A 84 15.74 3.56 11.14
CA LYS A 84 15.64 3.86 12.57
C LYS A 84 16.60 4.95 13.04
N SER A 85 17.55 5.40 12.22
CA SER A 85 18.68 6.22 12.67
C SER A 85 18.78 7.61 12.06
N GLN A 86 17.70 8.22 11.54
CA GLN A 86 17.71 9.63 11.13
C GLN A 86 16.45 10.36 11.66
N PRO A 87 16.57 11.60 12.15
CA PRO A 87 16.81 11.88 13.58
C PRO A 87 15.62 12.58 14.26
N THR A 88 15.46 12.39 15.57
CA THR A 88 14.73 13.34 16.42
C THR A 88 15.52 14.65 16.47
N LYS A 89 15.20 15.61 15.60
CA LYS A 89 15.62 17.00 15.84
C LYS A 89 14.77 17.53 16.99
N GLY A 90 15.40 17.64 18.15
CA GLY A 90 14.87 18.40 19.28
C GLY A 90 14.65 19.85 18.87
N TRP A 91 13.56 20.41 19.36
CA TRP A 91 13.30 21.83 19.34
C TRP A 91 14.27 22.47 20.34
N GLY A 92 15.09 23.39 19.86
CA GLY A 92 15.76 24.39 20.70
C GLY A 92 14.84 25.57 20.91
#